data_AF-A0A4R8SR56-F1
#
_entry.id   AF-A0A4R8SR56-F1
#
_cell.length_a   1.000
_cell.length_b   1.000
_cell.length_c   1.000
_cell.angle_alpha   90.00
_cell.angle_beta   90.00
_cell.angle_gamma   90.00
#
_symmetry.space_group_name_H-M   'P 1'
#
loop_
_entity.id
_entity.type
_entity.pdbx_description
1 polymer ?
#
loop_
_entity_poly.entity_id
_entity_poly.type
_entity_poly.pdbx_seq_one_letter_code
_entity_poly.pdbx_strand_id
1 'polypeptide(L)'
;MIDPSAWQVMQIARIVFLLCFLPVLLYRIWRLWRQPASAPAIAITAFGAVMWFWLLLLSDFLWSVLPVQIRAASMGGWFVATVAACVQIFVLGISGSASPARMRRAWRIVLAITAVVLVVVAVSAQHSQALLATEDLNELTNALLDGADSGAVVASVVSNGYLTATLVQLIWAGYRHADSTPVGTGLGLLAVASLFEVVCVFVGGIWRPLTGGHDLVSARYGMLLQSVSGGVGITLMAVGFLWPPIVLRVQARRHERRLRPLHDEFVGLFPQLFPPMESQFRLSDKVFEWSTHIQDGLTLLAQSREVPLETDTPPPDGESRRALDVANWIVGQSNPGFSGEWLRAPAGVSDEAWVLAIADAYRDHAEVRVRPEVNVSVCR
;
A
#
# COMPACT_ATOMS: atom_id res chain seq x y z
N MET A 1 32.69 10.09 -10.88
CA MET A 1 32.94 8.74 -11.44
C MET A 1 32.64 7.72 -10.35
N ILE A 2 31.88 6.67 -10.65
CA ILE A 2 31.57 5.58 -9.71
C ILE A 2 32.77 4.62 -9.71
N ASP A 3 33.29 4.28 -8.53
CA ASP A 3 34.40 3.34 -8.36
C ASP A 3 34.01 1.92 -8.84
N PRO A 4 34.87 1.19 -9.59
CA PRO A 4 34.59 -0.19 -10.02
C PRO A 4 34.19 -1.13 -8.88
N SER A 5 34.74 -0.93 -7.68
CA SER A 5 34.37 -1.71 -6.49
C SER A 5 32.95 -1.40 -6.01
N ALA A 6 32.54 -0.13 -6.05
CA ALA A 6 31.18 0.30 -5.73
C ALA A 6 30.17 -0.21 -6.77
N TRP A 7 30.56 -0.30 -8.04
CA TRP A 7 29.74 -0.90 -9.10
C TRP A 7 29.46 -2.38 -8.82
N GLN A 8 30.49 -3.16 -8.49
CA GLN A 8 30.32 -4.58 -8.13
C GLN A 8 29.42 -4.78 -6.91
N VAL A 9 29.58 -3.97 -5.87
CA VAL A 9 28.71 -4.01 -4.68
C VAL A 9 27.26 -3.71 -5.06
N MET A 10 27.02 -2.71 -5.91
CA MET A 10 25.67 -2.38 -6.39
C MET A 10 25.05 -3.53 -7.21
N GLN A 11 25.85 -4.24 -8.01
CA GLN A 11 25.39 -5.43 -8.75
C GLN A 11 24.94 -6.54 -7.81
N ILE A 12 25.77 -6.88 -6.81
CA ILE A 12 25.46 -7.92 -5.83
C ILE A 12 24.18 -7.54 -5.08
N ALA A 13 24.09 -6.29 -4.61
CA ALA A 13 22.90 -5.79 -3.92
C ALA A 13 21.64 -5.88 -4.80
N ARG A 14 21.75 -5.56 -6.10
CA ARG A 14 20.64 -5.67 -7.06
C ARG A 14 20.20 -7.13 -7.26
N ILE A 15 21.13 -8.06 -7.44
CA ILE A 15 20.82 -9.49 -7.61
C ILE A 15 20.15 -10.05 -6.35
N VAL A 16 20.69 -9.74 -5.17
CA VAL A 16 20.09 -10.13 -3.89
C VAL A 16 18.67 -9.57 -3.76
N PHE A 17 18.46 -8.29 -4.09
CA PHE A 17 17.13 -7.68 -4.09
C PHE A 17 16.16 -8.40 -5.04
N LEU A 18 16.59 -8.71 -6.28
CA LEU A 18 15.78 -9.42 -7.26
C LEU A 18 15.37 -10.81 -6.77
N LEU A 19 16.30 -11.58 -6.19
CA LEU A 19 16.04 -12.92 -5.65
C LEU A 19 15.08 -12.88 -4.46
N CYS A 20 15.26 -11.91 -3.55
CA CYS A 20 14.38 -11.74 -2.39
C CYS A 20 12.98 -11.26 -2.78
N PHE A 21 12.85 -10.43 -3.82
CA PHE A 21 11.57 -9.87 -4.24
C PHE A 21 10.76 -10.83 -5.14
N LEU A 22 11.42 -11.74 -5.84
CA LEU A 22 10.77 -12.68 -6.77
C LEU A 22 9.66 -13.52 -6.11
N PRO A 23 9.85 -14.17 -4.93
CA PRO A 23 8.78 -14.91 -4.28
C PRO A 23 7.56 -14.04 -3.93
N VAL A 24 7.80 -12.79 -3.50
CA VAL A 24 6.73 -11.84 -3.17
C VAL A 24 5.94 -11.46 -4.42
N LEU A 25 6.63 -11.21 -5.53
CA LEU A 25 6.02 -10.87 -6.81
C LEU A 25 5.19 -12.05 -7.35
N LEU A 26 5.76 -13.26 -7.35
CA LEU A 26 5.07 -14.48 -7.79
C LEU A 26 3.82 -14.75 -6.94
N TYR A 27 3.92 -14.61 -5.62
CA TYR A 27 2.78 -14.73 -4.72
C TYR A 27 1.69 -13.69 -5.03
N ARG A 28 2.07 -12.43 -5.28
CA ARG A 28 1.11 -11.38 -5.67
C ARG A 28 0.41 -11.70 -7.00
N ILE A 29 1.16 -12.10 -8.02
CA ILE A 29 0.60 -12.47 -9.33
C ILE A 29 -0.37 -13.64 -9.19
N TRP A 30 0.04 -14.69 -8.47
CA TRP A 30 -0.81 -15.85 -8.19
C TRP A 30 -2.09 -15.45 -7.45
N ARG A 31 -1.99 -14.56 -6.47
CA ARG A 31 -3.16 -14.06 -5.72
C ARG A 31 -4.11 -13.26 -6.60
N LEU A 32 -3.60 -12.39 -7.48
CA LEU A 32 -4.42 -11.64 -8.43
C LEU A 32 -5.14 -12.55 -9.43
N TRP A 33 -4.52 -13.68 -9.79
CA TRP A 33 -5.13 -14.63 -10.70
C TRP A 33 -6.28 -15.42 -10.04
N ARG A 34 -6.19 -15.70 -8.73
CA ARG A 34 -7.22 -16.44 -7.99
C ARG A 34 -8.38 -15.58 -7.48
N GLN A 35 -8.17 -14.30 -7.19
CA GLN A 35 -9.19 -13.43 -6.60
C GLN A 35 -9.52 -12.25 -7.53
N PRO A 36 -10.79 -11.84 -7.66
CA PRO A 36 -11.14 -10.63 -8.40
C PRO A 36 -10.39 -9.43 -7.80
N ALA A 37 -9.52 -8.83 -8.58
CA ALA A 37 -8.63 -7.77 -8.14
C ALA A 37 -9.15 -6.40 -8.54
N SER A 38 -8.94 -5.42 -7.65
CA SER A 38 -9.21 -4.03 -7.98
C SER A 38 -8.17 -3.48 -8.97
N ALA A 39 -8.58 -2.49 -9.76
CA ALA A 39 -7.70 -1.81 -10.72
C ALA A 39 -6.37 -1.32 -10.09
N PRO A 40 -6.36 -0.68 -8.90
CA PRO A 40 -5.12 -0.30 -8.23
C PRO A 40 -4.22 -1.48 -7.88
N ALA A 41 -4.79 -2.63 -7.46
CA ALA A 41 -4.00 -3.80 -7.09
C ALA A 41 -3.29 -4.42 -8.31
N ILE A 42 -3.96 -4.44 -9.46
CA ILE A 42 -3.37 -4.86 -10.74
C ILE A 42 -2.25 -3.89 -11.13
N ALA A 43 -2.51 -2.59 -11.10
CA ALA A 43 -1.55 -1.56 -11.48
C ALA A 43 -0.25 -1.60 -10.63
N ILE A 44 -0.37 -1.73 -9.30
CA ILE A 44 0.79 -1.84 -8.41
C ILE A 44 1.61 -3.10 -8.70
N THR A 45 0.93 -4.22 -8.99
CA THR A 45 1.62 -5.48 -9.25
C THR A 45 2.29 -5.46 -10.63
N ALA A 46 1.65 -4.86 -11.63
CA ALA A 46 2.26 -4.60 -12.93
C ALA A 46 3.48 -3.67 -12.80
N PHE A 47 3.36 -2.57 -12.05
CA PHE A 47 4.49 -1.68 -11.72
C PHE A 47 5.64 -2.46 -11.08
N GLY A 48 5.36 -3.28 -10.06
CA GLY A 48 6.37 -4.11 -9.40
C GLY A 48 7.04 -5.11 -10.34
N ALA A 49 6.28 -5.72 -11.25
CA ALA A 49 6.81 -6.64 -12.26
C ALA A 49 7.70 -5.92 -13.29
N VAL A 50 7.27 -4.74 -13.76
CA VAL A 50 8.04 -3.91 -14.69
C VAL A 50 9.34 -3.44 -14.05
N MET A 51 9.30 -2.99 -12.79
CA MET A 51 10.50 -2.59 -12.05
C MET A 51 11.45 -3.75 -11.78
N TRP A 52 10.92 -4.92 -11.42
CA TRP A 52 11.74 -6.12 -11.28
C TRP A 52 12.41 -6.50 -12.60
N PHE A 53 11.67 -6.50 -13.70
CA PHE A 53 12.22 -6.82 -15.03
C PHE A 53 13.23 -5.77 -15.51
N TRP A 54 12.99 -4.48 -15.21
CA TRP A 54 13.93 -3.42 -15.53
C TRP A 54 15.26 -3.58 -14.80
N LEU A 55 15.21 -3.83 -13.48
CA LEU A 55 16.39 -4.08 -12.67
C LEU A 55 17.14 -5.33 -13.15
N LEU A 56 16.42 -6.37 -13.57
CA LEU A 56 17.03 -7.56 -14.15
C LEU A 56 17.77 -7.22 -15.45
N LEU A 57 17.15 -6.48 -16.37
CA LEU A 57 17.76 -6.06 -17.64
C LEU A 57 19.00 -5.21 -17.48
N LEU A 58 19.05 -4.37 -16.44
CA LEU A 58 20.21 -3.53 -16.15
C LEU A 58 21.42 -4.32 -15.61
N SER A 59 21.30 -5.62 -15.35
CA SER A 59 22.40 -6.46 -14.87
C SER A 59 23.41 -6.72 -16.00
N ASP A 60 24.72 -6.61 -15.74
CA ASP A 60 25.75 -6.67 -16.80
C ASP A 60 25.67 -7.94 -17.66
N PHE A 61 25.36 -9.09 -17.03
CA PHE A 61 25.24 -10.36 -17.76
C PHE A 61 24.08 -10.37 -18.76
N LEU A 62 22.96 -9.71 -18.43
CA LEU A 62 21.80 -9.67 -19.32
C LEU A 62 21.98 -8.53 -20.34
N TRP A 63 22.50 -7.38 -19.88
CA TRP A 63 22.77 -6.21 -20.70
C TRP A 63 23.71 -6.51 -21.87
N SER A 64 24.77 -7.28 -21.64
CA SER A 64 25.73 -7.67 -22.69
C SER A 64 25.14 -8.57 -23.78
N VAL A 65 24.07 -9.32 -23.49
CA VAL A 65 23.43 -10.25 -24.43
C VAL A 65 22.29 -9.57 -25.20
N LEU A 66 21.83 -8.40 -24.75
CA LEU A 66 20.72 -7.70 -25.39
C LEU A 66 21.12 -7.14 -26.77
N PRO A 67 20.26 -7.29 -27.79
CA PRO A 67 20.41 -6.57 -29.04
C PRO A 67 20.53 -5.07 -28.82
N VAL A 68 21.42 -4.43 -29.59
CA VAL A 68 21.69 -2.98 -29.51
C VAL A 68 20.40 -2.15 -29.57
N GLN A 69 19.44 -2.56 -30.40
CA GLN A 69 18.16 -1.86 -30.55
C GLN A 69 17.33 -1.91 -29.27
N ILE A 70 17.36 -3.05 -28.55
CA ILE A 70 16.64 -3.20 -27.28
C ILE A 70 17.32 -2.40 -26.18
N ARG A 71 18.66 -2.36 -26.14
CA ARG A 71 19.42 -1.52 -25.19
C ARG A 71 19.08 -0.04 -25.37
N ALA A 72 19.16 0.45 -26.61
CA ALA A 72 18.87 1.84 -26.95
C ALA A 72 17.43 2.21 -26.60
N ALA A 73 16.43 1.38 -26.96
CA ALA A 73 15.03 1.69 -26.68
C ALA A 73 14.66 1.55 -25.18
N SER A 74 15.24 0.56 -24.49
CA SER A 74 15.11 0.39 -23.04
C SER A 74 15.56 1.65 -22.30
N MET A 75 16.76 2.14 -22.62
CA MET A 75 17.34 3.32 -21.99
C MET A 75 16.70 4.62 -22.48
N GLY A 76 16.31 4.69 -23.74
CA GLY A 76 15.57 5.81 -24.32
C GLY A 76 14.22 6.08 -23.66
N GLY A 77 13.68 5.15 -22.87
CA GLY A 77 12.54 5.43 -22.00
C GLY A 77 11.39 4.44 -22.07
N TRP A 78 11.55 3.25 -22.65
CA TRP A 78 10.50 2.21 -22.62
C TRP A 78 10.03 1.88 -21.20
N PHE A 79 10.96 1.75 -20.25
CA PHE A 79 10.62 1.49 -18.85
C PHE A 79 9.90 2.66 -18.19
N VAL A 80 10.38 3.88 -18.44
CA VAL A 80 9.78 5.12 -17.95
C VAL A 80 8.34 5.26 -18.44
N ALA A 81 8.10 5.04 -19.73
CA ALA A 81 6.76 5.09 -20.32
C ALA A 81 5.84 3.98 -19.78
N THR A 82 6.36 2.77 -19.58
CA THR A 82 5.58 1.65 -19.02
C THR A 82 5.21 1.88 -17.56
N VAL A 83 6.13 2.46 -16.77
CA VAL A 83 5.85 2.91 -15.39
C VAL A 83 4.77 3.98 -15.38
N ALA A 84 4.89 5.00 -16.23
CA ALA A 84 3.90 6.06 -16.34
C ALA A 84 2.50 5.49 -16.64
N ALA A 85 2.40 4.51 -17.54
CA ALA A 85 1.15 3.81 -17.82
C ALA A 85 0.59 3.09 -16.59
N CYS A 86 1.42 2.39 -15.82
CA CYS A 86 1.01 1.73 -14.59
C CYS A 86 0.49 2.73 -13.56
N VAL A 87 1.20 3.85 -13.37
CA VAL A 87 0.78 4.95 -12.48
C VAL A 87 -0.55 5.54 -12.96
N GLN A 88 -0.73 5.73 -14.26
CA GLN A 88 -1.97 6.29 -14.79
C GLN A 88 -3.17 5.36 -14.62
N ILE A 89 -2.99 4.05 -14.79
CA ILE A 89 -4.03 3.05 -14.48
C ILE A 89 -4.35 3.06 -12.98
N PHE A 90 -3.34 3.21 -12.12
CA PHE A 90 -3.52 3.33 -10.67
C PHE A 90 -4.35 4.57 -10.31
N VAL A 91 -4.02 5.75 -10.86
CA VAL A 91 -4.76 7.00 -10.66
C VAL A 91 -6.22 6.87 -11.12
N LEU A 92 -6.46 6.28 -12.29
CA LEU A 92 -7.81 6.00 -12.77
C LEU A 92 -8.56 5.05 -11.82
N GLY A 93 -7.89 4.04 -11.29
CA GLY A 93 -8.45 3.10 -10.33
C GLY A 93 -8.91 3.75 -9.02
N ILE A 94 -8.17 4.74 -8.51
CA ILE A 94 -8.53 5.48 -7.29
C ILE A 94 -9.73 6.39 -7.51
N SER A 95 -9.86 6.97 -8.71
CA SER A 95 -10.90 7.96 -9.00
C SER A 95 -12.35 7.44 -8.93
N GLY A 96 -12.56 6.12 -8.76
CA GLY A 96 -13.70 5.48 -8.08
C GLY A 96 -15.13 5.67 -8.62
N SER A 97 -15.35 6.59 -9.57
CA SER A 97 -16.68 7.12 -9.90
C SER A 97 -17.13 6.80 -11.33
N ALA A 98 -16.39 5.96 -12.04
CA ALA A 98 -16.67 5.63 -13.44
C ALA A 98 -17.37 4.27 -13.56
N SER A 99 -18.45 4.22 -14.35
CA SER A 99 -19.09 2.95 -14.73
C SER A 99 -18.07 1.99 -15.37
N PRO A 100 -18.25 0.66 -15.27
CA PRO A 100 -17.30 -0.32 -15.82
C PRO A 100 -16.99 -0.11 -17.31
N ALA A 101 -17.97 0.36 -18.08
CA ALA A 101 -17.79 0.71 -19.50
C ALA A 101 -16.85 1.92 -19.69
N ARG A 102 -16.99 2.95 -18.86
CA ARG A 102 -16.12 4.14 -18.89
C ARG A 102 -14.71 3.80 -18.44
N MET A 103 -14.55 2.94 -17.42
CA MET A 103 -13.24 2.45 -16.97
C MET A 103 -12.51 1.69 -18.09
N ARG A 104 -13.19 0.77 -18.78
CA ARG A 104 -12.60 0.05 -19.93
C ARG A 104 -12.18 0.98 -21.06
N ARG A 105 -12.96 2.03 -21.33
CA ARG A 105 -12.60 3.03 -22.34
C ARG A 105 -11.35 3.82 -21.92
N ALA A 106 -11.29 4.26 -20.67
CA ALA A 106 -10.14 4.97 -20.13
C ALA A 106 -8.87 4.11 -20.19
N TRP A 107 -8.96 2.82 -19.85
CA TRP A 107 -7.84 1.89 -19.99
C TRP A 107 -7.34 1.77 -21.43
N ARG A 108 -8.24 1.63 -22.40
CA ARG A 108 -7.84 1.58 -23.82
C ARG A 108 -7.16 2.87 -24.26
N ILE A 109 -7.61 4.03 -23.77
CA ILE A 109 -6.99 5.32 -24.08
C ILE A 109 -5.57 5.38 -23.50
N VAL A 110 -5.38 5.01 -22.23
CA VAL A 110 -4.05 4.96 -21.61
C VAL A 110 -3.12 4.00 -22.35
N LEU A 111 -3.59 2.81 -22.69
CA LEU A 111 -2.81 1.83 -23.45
C LEU A 111 -2.46 2.34 -24.85
N ALA A 112 -3.39 3.00 -25.54
CA ALA A 112 -3.15 3.58 -26.86
C ALA A 112 -2.11 4.71 -26.80
N ILE A 113 -2.24 5.64 -25.84
CA ILE A 113 -1.26 6.72 -25.62
C ILE A 113 0.11 6.13 -25.29
N THR A 114 0.16 5.14 -24.41
CA THR A 114 1.41 4.45 -24.04
C THR A 114 2.05 3.80 -25.26
N ALA A 115 1.27 3.10 -26.09
CA ALA A 115 1.77 2.49 -27.32
C ALA A 115 2.36 3.53 -28.28
N VAL A 116 1.70 4.68 -28.46
CA VAL A 116 2.23 5.79 -29.27
C VAL A 116 3.54 6.32 -28.69
N VAL A 117 3.61 6.56 -27.37
CA VAL A 117 4.83 7.01 -26.68
C VAL A 117 5.96 5.99 -26.86
N LEU A 118 5.69 4.70 -26.67
CA LEU A 118 6.69 3.64 -26.85
C LEU A 118 7.22 3.56 -28.29
N VAL A 119 6.35 3.76 -29.28
CA VAL A 119 6.75 3.81 -30.71
C VAL A 119 7.62 5.02 -30.97
N VAL A 120 7.23 6.21 -30.50
CA VAL A 120 8.04 7.43 -30.66
C VAL A 120 9.41 7.26 -30.02
N VAL A 121 9.47 6.76 -28.78
CA VAL A 121 10.73 6.47 -28.07
C VAL A 121 11.59 5.46 -28.84
N ALA A 122 10.99 4.38 -29.35
CA ALA A 122 11.72 3.35 -30.11
C ALA A 122 12.33 3.91 -31.39
N VAL A 123 11.55 4.68 -32.16
CA VAL A 123 12.00 5.30 -33.41
C VAL A 123 13.09 6.32 -33.12
N SER A 124 12.89 7.20 -32.13
CA SER A 124 13.89 8.20 -31.75
C SER A 124 15.20 7.57 -31.26
N ALA A 125 15.12 6.50 -30.46
CA ALA A 125 16.29 5.76 -30.00
C ALA A 125 17.05 5.06 -31.15
N GLN A 126 16.33 4.56 -32.16
CA GLN A 126 16.96 3.97 -33.37
C GLN A 126 17.63 5.01 -34.27
N HIS A 127 17.20 6.26 -34.23
CA HIS A 127 17.85 7.35 -34.94
C HIS A 127 19.03 7.96 -34.17
N SER A 128 19.25 7.55 -32.92
CA SER A 128 20.37 8.03 -32.09
C SER A 128 21.64 7.23 -32.37
N GLN A 129 22.64 7.88 -32.94
CA GLN A 129 23.95 7.23 -33.15
C GLN A 129 24.67 7.01 -31.82
N ALA A 130 24.50 7.91 -30.86
CA ALA A 130 25.13 7.80 -29.54
C ALA A 130 24.60 6.59 -28.75
N LEU A 131 23.29 6.36 -28.77
CA LEU A 131 22.68 5.22 -28.07
C LEU A 131 22.96 3.88 -28.75
N LEU A 132 23.18 3.86 -30.07
CA LEU A 132 23.50 2.65 -30.81
C LEU A 132 24.99 2.28 -30.74
N ALA A 133 25.88 3.27 -30.63
CA ALA A 133 27.33 3.05 -30.62
C ALA A 133 27.88 2.61 -29.25
N THR A 134 27.16 2.93 -28.17
CA THR A 134 27.68 2.75 -26.80
C THR A 134 27.25 1.39 -26.24
N GLU A 135 28.21 0.55 -25.86
CA GLU A 135 27.91 -0.76 -25.25
C GLU A 135 27.81 -0.69 -23.72
N ASP A 136 28.63 0.18 -23.12
CA ASP A 136 28.71 0.33 -21.67
C ASP A 136 27.51 1.10 -21.11
N LEU A 137 26.85 0.50 -20.11
CA LEU A 137 25.64 1.05 -19.48
C LEU A 137 25.88 2.44 -18.89
N ASN A 138 27.05 2.67 -18.29
CA ASN A 138 27.40 3.96 -17.67
C ASN A 138 27.57 5.07 -18.71
N GLU A 139 28.29 4.78 -19.79
CA GLU A 139 28.50 5.72 -20.89
C GLU A 139 27.18 6.03 -21.59
N LEU A 140 26.35 5.01 -21.81
CA LEU A 140 25.05 5.18 -22.45
C LEU A 140 24.06 5.97 -21.58
N THR A 141 24.15 5.82 -20.25
CA THR A 141 23.39 6.66 -19.29
C THR A 141 23.82 8.12 -19.37
N ASN A 142 25.13 8.39 -19.40
CA ASN A 142 25.64 9.76 -19.52
C ASN A 142 25.28 10.37 -20.88
N ALA A 143 25.41 9.62 -21.97
CA ALA A 143 25.04 10.06 -23.31
C ALA A 143 23.55 10.44 -23.42
N LEU A 144 22.67 9.67 -22.77
CA LEU A 144 21.25 9.99 -22.69
C LEU A 144 20.98 11.25 -21.85
N LEU A 145 21.59 11.32 -20.65
CA LEU A 145 21.39 12.43 -19.72
C LEU A 145 21.91 13.75 -20.28
N ASP A 146 23.08 13.73 -20.92
CA ASP A 146 23.73 14.91 -21.46
C ASP A 146 23.25 15.25 -22.88
N GLY A 147 22.26 14.51 -23.42
CA GLY A 147 21.64 14.84 -24.70
C GLY A 147 22.61 14.75 -25.88
N ALA A 148 23.34 13.65 -26.00
CA ALA A 148 24.41 13.47 -26.98
C ALA A 148 23.96 13.68 -28.44
N ASP A 149 22.71 13.35 -28.77
CA ASP A 149 22.11 13.66 -30.06
C ASP A 149 20.59 13.92 -29.97
N SER A 150 20.00 14.41 -31.06
CA SER A 150 18.58 14.76 -31.11
C SER A 150 17.65 13.56 -30.89
N GLY A 151 18.06 12.35 -31.28
CA GLY A 151 17.31 11.12 -31.03
C GLY A 151 17.21 10.79 -29.55
N ALA A 152 18.33 10.86 -28.83
CA ALA A 152 18.39 10.65 -27.38
C ALA A 152 17.60 11.72 -26.62
N VAL A 153 17.70 12.99 -27.02
CA VAL A 153 16.92 14.09 -26.43
C VAL A 153 15.42 13.87 -26.61
N VAL A 154 14.96 13.56 -27.83
CA VAL A 154 13.52 13.34 -28.08
C VAL A 154 13.02 12.12 -27.30
N ALA A 155 13.76 11.01 -27.29
CA ALA A 155 13.39 9.82 -26.54
C ALA A 155 13.22 10.13 -25.04
N SER A 156 14.23 10.77 -24.43
CA SER A 156 14.21 11.15 -23.01
C SER A 156 13.08 12.13 -22.70
N VAL A 157 12.92 13.21 -23.47
CA VAL A 157 11.92 14.25 -23.21
C VAL A 157 10.51 13.69 -23.34
N VAL A 158 10.24 12.86 -24.35
CA VAL A 158 8.91 12.28 -24.58
C VAL A 158 8.55 11.30 -23.45
N SER A 159 9.46 10.40 -23.07
CA SER A 159 9.18 9.43 -22.00
C SER A 159 9.04 10.11 -20.62
N ASN A 160 9.96 11.03 -20.30
CA ASN A 160 9.95 11.73 -19.01
C ASN A 160 8.83 12.77 -18.94
N GLY A 161 8.46 13.38 -20.06
CA GLY A 161 7.29 14.26 -20.16
C GLY A 161 5.99 13.50 -19.91
N TYR A 162 5.85 12.30 -20.47
CA TYR A 162 4.71 11.43 -20.18
C TYR A 162 4.67 11.04 -18.70
N LEU A 163 5.80 10.60 -18.12
CA LEU A 163 5.88 10.31 -16.69
C LEU A 163 5.51 11.53 -15.83
N THR A 164 6.06 12.71 -16.12
CA THR A 164 5.77 13.95 -15.40
C THR A 164 4.27 14.26 -15.42
N ALA A 165 3.62 14.16 -16.57
CA ALA A 165 2.17 14.37 -16.68
C ALA A 165 1.38 13.37 -15.81
N THR A 166 1.79 12.10 -15.78
CA THR A 166 1.14 11.09 -14.93
C THR A 166 1.37 11.31 -13.44
N LEU A 167 2.56 11.78 -13.06
CA LEU A 167 2.87 12.14 -11.67
C LEU A 167 2.07 13.36 -11.22
N VAL A 168 1.90 14.38 -12.08
CA VAL A 168 1.01 15.52 -11.79
C VAL A 168 -0.44 15.06 -11.57
N GLN A 169 -0.92 14.11 -12.37
CA GLN A 169 -2.24 13.51 -12.16
C GLN A 169 -2.31 12.74 -10.82
N LEU A 170 -1.24 12.04 -10.44
CA LEU A 170 -1.14 11.36 -9.15
C LEU A 170 -1.11 12.35 -7.98
N ILE A 171 -0.39 13.47 -8.08
CA ILE A 171 -0.38 14.55 -7.08
C ILE A 171 -1.81 15.07 -6.88
N TRP A 172 -2.49 15.41 -7.98
CA TRP A 172 -3.86 15.90 -7.94
C TRP A 172 -4.82 14.88 -7.31
N ALA A 173 -4.75 13.62 -7.75
CA ALA A 173 -5.60 12.56 -7.24
C ALA A 173 -5.32 12.26 -5.76
N GLY A 174 -4.05 12.18 -5.36
CA GLY A 174 -3.66 11.93 -3.98
C GLY A 174 -4.05 13.08 -3.06
N TYR A 175 -3.91 14.34 -3.48
CA TYR A 175 -4.40 15.48 -2.71
C TYR A 175 -5.91 15.45 -2.50
N ARG A 176 -6.68 15.12 -3.56
CA ARG A 176 -8.15 15.06 -3.49
C ARG A 176 -8.67 13.94 -2.59
N HIS A 177 -7.94 12.83 -2.47
CA HIS A 177 -8.34 11.65 -1.69
C HIS A 177 -7.51 11.48 -0.41
N ALA A 178 -6.76 12.52 -0.01
CA ALA A 178 -6.04 12.52 1.26
C ALA A 178 -7.05 12.71 2.39
N ASP A 179 -7.16 11.70 3.25
CA ASP A 179 -8.00 11.73 4.44
C ASP A 179 -7.26 11.08 5.63
N SER A 180 -7.90 11.07 6.80
CA SER A 180 -7.36 10.47 8.02
C SER A 180 -7.42 8.94 8.02
N THR A 181 -7.93 8.30 6.97
CA THR A 181 -7.92 6.84 6.87
C THR A 181 -6.51 6.34 6.52
N PRO A 182 -6.17 5.09 6.85
CA PRO A 182 -4.90 4.51 6.46
C PRO A 182 -4.65 4.57 4.94
N VAL A 183 -5.71 4.45 4.13
CA VAL A 183 -5.62 4.52 2.68
C VAL A 183 -5.34 5.96 2.21
N GLY A 184 -6.10 6.94 2.71
CA GLY A 184 -5.91 8.34 2.31
C GLY A 184 -4.58 8.93 2.79
N THR A 185 -4.08 8.51 3.97
CA THR A 185 -2.71 8.86 4.40
C THR A 185 -1.67 8.28 3.45
N GLY A 186 -1.85 7.03 3.02
CA GLY A 186 -0.99 6.40 2.01
C GLY A 186 -1.01 7.17 0.67
N LEU A 187 -2.20 7.57 0.20
CA LEU A 187 -2.36 8.38 -1.02
C LEU A 187 -1.73 9.77 -0.89
N GLY A 188 -1.84 10.41 0.28
CA GLY A 188 -1.18 11.68 0.57
C GLY A 188 0.34 11.56 0.53
N LEU A 189 0.90 10.50 1.11
CA LEU A 189 2.34 10.21 1.02
C LEU A 189 2.80 9.97 -0.43
N LEU A 190 2.00 9.24 -1.23
CA LEU A 190 2.28 9.05 -2.65
C LEU A 190 2.23 10.37 -3.44
N ALA A 191 1.34 11.30 -3.09
CA ALA A 191 1.30 12.63 -3.69
C ALA A 191 2.56 13.46 -3.35
N VAL A 192 2.99 13.46 -2.09
CA VAL A 192 4.23 14.15 -1.68
C VAL A 192 5.44 13.51 -2.34
N ALA A 193 5.52 12.17 -2.39
CA ALA A 193 6.56 11.45 -3.12
C ALA A 193 6.62 11.87 -4.59
N SER A 194 5.45 11.95 -5.24
CA SER A 194 5.33 12.35 -6.64
C SER A 194 5.81 13.78 -6.90
N LEU A 195 5.69 14.69 -5.93
CA LEU A 195 6.23 16.05 -6.05
C LEU A 195 7.77 16.04 -6.15
N PHE A 196 8.43 15.26 -5.29
CA PHE A 196 9.88 15.08 -5.35
C PHE A 196 10.32 14.39 -6.66
N GLU A 197 9.59 13.38 -7.09
CA GLU A 197 9.85 12.68 -8.35
C GLU A 197 9.66 13.60 -9.56
N VAL A 198 8.65 14.47 -9.58
CA VAL A 198 8.48 15.47 -10.65
C VAL A 198 9.70 16.37 -10.76
N VAL A 199 10.25 16.84 -9.63
CA VAL A 199 11.48 17.65 -9.64
C VAL A 199 12.66 16.83 -10.17
N CYS A 200 12.81 15.58 -9.73
CA CYS A 200 13.86 14.66 -10.19
C CYS A 200 13.80 14.43 -11.71
N VAL A 201 12.63 14.04 -12.21
CA VAL A 201 12.37 13.71 -13.61
C VAL A 201 12.46 14.94 -14.51
N PHE A 202 11.96 16.09 -14.05
CA PHE A 202 12.02 17.32 -14.82
C PHE A 202 13.45 17.82 -14.97
N VAL A 203 14.22 17.90 -13.87
CA VAL A 203 15.60 18.40 -13.91
C VAL A 203 16.52 17.42 -14.62
N GLY A 204 16.44 16.13 -14.30
CA GLY A 204 17.35 15.11 -14.85
C GLY A 204 16.95 14.58 -16.22
N GLY A 205 15.65 14.38 -16.48
CA GLY A 205 15.16 13.70 -17.68
C GLY A 205 14.65 14.62 -18.80
N ILE A 206 14.36 15.90 -18.50
CA ILE A 206 13.87 16.88 -19.47
C ILE A 206 14.87 18.02 -19.62
N TRP A 207 15.19 18.72 -18.54
CA TRP A 207 16.00 19.94 -18.58
C TRP A 207 17.46 19.65 -18.97
N ARG A 208 18.11 18.69 -18.30
CA ARG A 208 19.51 18.34 -18.55
C ARG A 208 19.79 17.87 -20.00
N PRO A 209 18.97 16.98 -20.61
CA PRO A 209 19.14 16.63 -22.02
C PRO A 209 18.94 17.80 -22.98
N LEU A 210 18.01 18.72 -22.67
CA LEU A 210 17.74 19.89 -23.52
C LEU A 210 18.88 20.92 -23.48
N THR A 211 19.60 21.03 -22.36
CA THR A 211 20.72 21.97 -22.20
C THR A 211 22.09 21.36 -22.50
N GLY A 212 22.13 20.09 -22.91
CA GLY A 212 23.38 19.37 -23.16
C GLY A 212 24.23 19.14 -21.91
N GLY A 213 23.64 19.25 -20.70
CA GLY A 213 24.36 19.15 -19.43
C GLY A 213 25.31 20.31 -19.10
N HIS A 214 25.36 21.38 -19.92
CA HIS A 214 26.36 22.45 -19.78
C HIS A 214 25.90 23.69 -19.01
N ASP A 215 24.65 23.76 -18.55
CA ASP A 215 24.18 24.91 -17.79
C ASP A 215 24.63 24.87 -16.31
N LEU A 216 24.72 26.04 -15.68
CA LEU A 216 25.18 26.18 -14.28
C LEU A 216 24.31 25.40 -13.28
N VAL A 217 23.01 25.25 -13.59
CA VAL A 217 22.05 24.57 -12.73
C VAL A 217 22.27 23.05 -12.78
N SER A 218 22.39 22.46 -13.98
CA SER A 218 22.63 21.05 -14.20
C SER A 218 24.03 20.62 -13.76
N ALA A 219 25.05 21.40 -14.11
CA ALA A 219 26.44 21.05 -13.83
C ALA A 219 26.79 21.12 -12.34
N ARG A 220 26.23 22.09 -11.59
CA ARG A 220 26.60 22.31 -10.17
C ARG A 220 25.60 21.73 -9.17
N TYR A 221 24.31 21.77 -9.49
CA TYR A 221 23.24 21.35 -8.57
C TYR A 221 22.40 20.19 -9.11
N GLY A 222 22.43 19.91 -10.41
CA GLY A 222 21.57 18.92 -11.06
C GLY A 222 21.71 17.53 -10.47
N MET A 223 22.94 17.02 -10.31
CA MET A 223 23.17 15.69 -9.75
C MET A 223 22.74 15.58 -8.27
N LEU A 224 22.98 16.63 -7.47
CA LEU A 224 22.61 16.64 -6.06
C LEU A 224 21.09 16.74 -5.89
N LEU A 225 20.45 17.63 -6.66
CA LEU A 225 19.01 17.80 -6.66
C LEU A 225 18.31 16.52 -7.12
N GLN A 226 18.81 15.86 -8.17
CA GLN A 226 18.29 14.59 -8.68
C GLN A 226 18.46 13.44 -7.67
N SER A 227 19.64 13.33 -7.04
CA SER A 227 19.92 12.23 -6.10
C SER A 227 19.12 12.37 -4.81
N VAL A 228 19.04 13.59 -4.26
CA VAL A 228 18.30 13.86 -3.02
C VAL A 228 16.79 13.77 -3.27
N SER A 229 16.28 14.40 -4.33
CA SER A 229 14.84 14.37 -4.63
C SER A 229 14.38 12.96 -4.99
N GLY A 230 15.13 12.23 -5.83
CA GLY A 230 14.84 10.84 -6.15
C GLY A 230 14.94 9.92 -4.94
N GLY A 231 15.95 10.08 -4.08
CA GLY A 231 16.08 9.28 -2.87
C GLY A 231 14.92 9.48 -1.88
N VAL A 232 14.54 10.74 -1.64
CA VAL A 232 13.39 11.08 -0.79
C VAL A 232 12.08 10.61 -1.45
N GLY A 233 11.92 10.84 -2.75
CA GLY A 233 10.75 10.43 -3.54
C GLY A 233 10.51 8.92 -3.47
N ILE A 234 11.50 8.10 -3.80
CA ILE A 234 11.43 6.64 -3.74
C ILE A 234 11.11 6.16 -2.31
N THR A 235 11.74 6.76 -1.30
CA THR A 235 11.50 6.39 0.11
C THR A 235 10.06 6.68 0.51
N LEU A 236 9.55 7.88 0.21
CA LEU A 236 8.17 8.25 0.49
C LEU A 236 7.18 7.42 -0.31
N MET A 237 7.50 7.06 -1.56
CA MET A 237 6.68 6.19 -2.41
C MET A 237 6.56 4.79 -1.78
N ALA A 238 7.68 4.24 -1.32
CA ALA A 238 7.70 2.94 -0.63
C ALA A 238 6.86 3.00 0.65
N VAL A 239 7.05 4.02 1.49
CA VAL A 239 6.25 4.19 2.71
C VAL A 239 4.77 4.36 2.36
N GLY A 240 4.40 5.17 1.37
CA GLY A 240 3.03 5.40 0.94
C GLY A 240 2.31 4.12 0.49
N PHE A 241 2.98 3.24 -0.25
CA PHE A 241 2.42 1.95 -0.65
C PHE A 241 2.36 0.93 0.49
N LEU A 242 3.34 0.93 1.40
CA LEU A 242 3.39 0.00 2.53
C LEU A 242 2.49 0.45 3.70
N TRP A 243 2.15 1.73 3.80
CA TRP A 243 1.43 2.30 4.92
C TRP A 243 0.04 1.68 5.13
N PRO A 244 -0.88 1.68 4.12
CA PRO A 244 -2.20 1.08 4.31
C PRO A 244 -2.16 -0.39 4.75
N PRO A 245 -1.42 -1.31 4.11
CA PRO A 245 -1.42 -2.71 4.52
C PRO A 245 -0.77 -2.94 5.88
N ILE A 246 0.25 -2.18 6.26
CA ILE A 246 0.87 -2.28 7.58
C ILE A 246 -0.09 -1.81 8.66
N VAL A 247 -0.66 -0.60 8.52
CA VAL A 247 -1.57 -0.03 9.52
C VAL A 247 -2.80 -0.90 9.67
N LEU A 248 -3.43 -1.34 8.58
CA LEU A 248 -4.58 -2.26 8.63
C LEU A 248 -4.23 -3.58 9.31
N ARG A 249 -3.04 -4.13 9.06
CA ARG A 249 -2.59 -5.37 9.72
C ARG A 249 -2.35 -5.16 11.21
N VAL A 250 -1.79 -4.01 11.59
CA VAL A 250 -1.55 -3.67 13.01
C VAL A 250 -2.88 -3.43 13.72
N GLN A 251 -3.80 -2.69 13.12
CA GLN A 251 -5.16 -2.47 13.64
C GLN A 251 -5.90 -3.79 13.82
N ALA A 252 -5.95 -4.62 12.78
CA ALA A 252 -6.64 -5.90 12.85
C ALA A 252 -5.99 -6.84 13.90
N ARG A 253 -4.66 -6.85 14.06
CA ARG A 253 -4.00 -7.59 15.15
C ARG A 253 -4.32 -7.04 16.53
N ARG A 254 -4.47 -5.72 16.67
CA ARG A 254 -4.89 -5.10 17.93
C ARG A 254 -6.33 -5.49 18.25
N HIS A 255 -7.24 -5.43 17.28
CA HIS A 255 -8.63 -5.85 17.45
C HIS A 255 -8.74 -7.34 17.78
N GLU A 256 -8.01 -8.21 17.07
CA GLU A 256 -7.92 -9.63 17.40
C GLU A 256 -7.46 -9.84 18.86
N ARG A 257 -6.41 -9.17 19.31
CA ARG A 257 -5.95 -9.26 20.71
C ARG A 257 -6.96 -8.73 21.73
N ARG A 258 -7.73 -7.70 21.37
CA ARG A 258 -8.78 -7.12 22.23
C ARG A 258 -9.97 -8.06 22.35
N LEU A 259 -10.40 -8.68 21.25
CA LEU A 259 -11.56 -9.57 21.20
C LEU A 259 -11.26 -10.96 21.78
N ARG A 260 -10.01 -11.43 21.68
CA ARG A 260 -9.63 -12.80 22.04
C ARG A 260 -10.12 -13.29 23.42
N PRO A 261 -9.95 -12.54 24.53
CA PRO A 261 -10.37 -13.04 25.85
C PRO A 261 -11.87 -13.31 25.91
N LEU A 262 -12.67 -12.39 25.35
CA LEU A 262 -14.12 -12.51 25.33
C LEU A 262 -14.59 -13.61 24.36
N HIS A 263 -13.94 -13.70 23.20
CA HIS A 263 -14.20 -14.76 22.23
C HIS A 263 -13.90 -16.15 22.81
N ASP A 264 -12.75 -16.34 23.46
CA ASP A 264 -12.34 -17.62 24.05
C ASP A 264 -13.31 -18.05 25.18
N GLU A 265 -13.86 -17.10 25.94
CA GLU A 265 -14.92 -17.37 26.93
C GLU A 265 -16.22 -17.87 26.27
N PHE A 266 -16.68 -17.20 25.22
CA PHE A 266 -17.89 -17.64 24.50
C PHE A 266 -17.70 -18.98 23.79
N VAL A 267 -16.49 -19.28 23.28
CA VAL A 267 -16.15 -20.61 22.75
C VAL A 267 -16.29 -21.68 23.83
N GLY A 268 -15.90 -21.38 25.06
CA GLY A 268 -16.08 -22.27 26.21
C GLY A 268 -17.55 -22.49 26.57
N LEU A 269 -18.36 -21.43 26.55
CA LEU A 269 -19.79 -21.48 26.91
C LEU A 269 -20.67 -22.11 25.82
N PHE A 270 -20.39 -21.82 24.54
CA PHE A 270 -21.20 -22.23 23.39
C PHE A 270 -20.35 -22.85 22.28
N PRO A 271 -19.77 -24.05 22.49
CA PRO A 271 -18.85 -24.66 21.52
C PRO A 271 -19.49 -24.94 20.15
N GLN A 272 -20.82 -25.09 20.07
CA GLN A 272 -21.55 -25.31 18.81
C GLN A 272 -21.74 -24.04 17.98
N LEU A 273 -21.53 -22.85 18.55
CA LEU A 273 -21.67 -21.58 17.85
C LEU A 273 -20.49 -21.33 16.88
N PHE A 274 -19.37 -22.02 17.08
CA PHE A 274 -18.13 -21.78 16.35
C PHE A 274 -17.80 -22.96 15.43
N PRO A 275 -18.13 -22.91 14.13
CA PRO A 275 -17.64 -23.91 13.19
C PRO A 275 -16.09 -23.88 13.14
N PRO A 276 -15.42 -25.01 12.84
CA PRO A 276 -13.97 -25.03 12.73
C PRO A 276 -13.53 -24.02 11.66
N MET A 277 -12.82 -22.98 12.07
CA MET A 277 -12.38 -21.90 11.19
C MET A 277 -11.56 -22.46 10.03
N GLU A 278 -11.97 -22.17 8.80
CA GLU A 278 -11.18 -22.49 7.61
C GLU A 278 -9.82 -21.76 7.67
N SER A 279 -8.74 -22.46 7.30
CA SER A 279 -7.36 -22.00 7.48
C SER A 279 -6.94 -20.73 6.69
N GLN A 280 -7.84 -20.08 5.94
CA GLN A 280 -7.48 -19.06 4.93
C GLN A 280 -8.16 -17.68 5.09
N PHE A 281 -8.64 -17.31 6.28
CA PHE A 281 -9.24 -15.98 6.47
C PHE A 281 -8.20 -14.84 6.46
N ARG A 282 -8.53 -13.72 5.79
CA ARG A 282 -7.78 -12.47 5.99
C ARG A 282 -8.01 -12.01 7.42
N LEU A 283 -7.00 -11.35 8.00
CA LEU A 283 -7.05 -10.96 9.42
C LEU A 283 -8.19 -9.96 9.71
N SER A 284 -8.59 -9.15 8.73
CA SER A 284 -9.79 -8.30 8.79
C SER A 284 -11.08 -9.12 8.91
N ASP A 285 -11.19 -10.15 8.08
CA ASP A 285 -12.40 -10.99 7.98
C ASP A 285 -12.55 -11.79 9.27
N LYS A 286 -11.43 -12.26 9.83
CA LYS A 286 -11.39 -12.90 11.15
C LYS A 286 -11.90 -11.99 12.27
N VAL A 287 -11.49 -10.72 12.29
CA VAL A 287 -11.97 -9.75 13.30
C VAL A 287 -13.47 -9.52 13.14
N PHE A 288 -13.94 -9.37 11.89
CA PHE A 288 -15.37 -9.23 11.60
C PHE A 288 -16.14 -10.46 12.09
N GLU A 289 -15.75 -11.67 11.71
CA GLU A 289 -16.40 -12.92 12.16
C GLU A 289 -16.40 -13.05 13.69
N TRP A 290 -15.28 -12.73 14.34
CA TRP A 290 -15.21 -12.74 15.80
C TRP A 290 -16.19 -11.76 16.43
N SER A 291 -16.37 -10.58 15.83
CA SER A 291 -17.35 -9.61 16.31
C SER A 291 -18.78 -10.16 16.19
N THR A 292 -19.12 -10.81 15.08
CA THR A 292 -20.44 -11.44 14.88
C THR A 292 -20.67 -12.58 15.86
N HIS A 293 -19.70 -13.47 16.03
CA HIS A 293 -19.82 -14.58 17.00
C HIS A 293 -20.00 -14.09 18.43
N ILE A 294 -19.34 -12.98 18.81
CA ILE A 294 -19.54 -12.39 20.14
C ILE A 294 -20.96 -11.82 20.27
N GLN A 295 -21.51 -11.16 19.25
CA GLN A 295 -22.90 -10.68 19.27
C GLN A 295 -23.91 -11.83 19.38
N ASP A 296 -23.69 -12.92 18.66
CA ASP A 296 -24.53 -14.12 18.75
C ASP A 296 -24.40 -14.78 20.13
N GLY A 297 -23.17 -14.86 20.66
CA GLY A 297 -22.88 -15.37 22.00
C GLY A 297 -23.55 -14.56 23.10
N LEU A 298 -23.56 -13.22 23.00
CA LEU A 298 -24.29 -12.33 23.91
C LEU A 298 -25.79 -12.59 23.85
N THR A 299 -26.33 -12.79 22.65
CA THR A 299 -27.75 -13.08 22.44
C THR A 299 -28.15 -14.43 23.06
N LEU A 300 -27.35 -15.47 22.83
CA LEU A 300 -27.56 -16.79 23.45
C LEU A 300 -27.42 -16.76 24.96
N LEU A 301 -26.46 -15.99 25.49
CA LEU A 301 -26.30 -15.81 26.93
C LEU A 301 -27.51 -15.09 27.54
N ALA A 302 -28.03 -14.06 26.89
CA ALA A 302 -29.23 -13.35 27.30
C ALA A 302 -30.45 -14.27 27.34
N GLN A 303 -30.63 -15.10 26.32
CA GLN A 303 -31.69 -16.12 26.29
C GLN A 303 -31.53 -17.15 27.40
N SER A 304 -30.31 -17.65 27.63
CA SER A 304 -30.04 -18.66 28.67
C SER A 304 -30.29 -18.16 30.10
N ARG A 305 -30.16 -16.84 30.32
CA ARG A 305 -30.42 -16.18 31.61
C ARG A 305 -31.79 -15.53 31.70
N GLU A 306 -32.66 -15.79 30.71
CA GLU A 306 -34.02 -15.26 30.63
C GLU A 306 -34.10 -13.73 30.81
N VAL A 307 -33.12 -13.01 30.23
CA VAL A 307 -33.05 -11.54 30.34
C VAL A 307 -34.26 -10.93 29.62
N PRO A 308 -35.03 -10.03 30.27
CA PRO A 308 -36.15 -9.34 29.62
C PRO A 308 -35.68 -8.52 28.43
N LEU A 309 -36.48 -8.49 27.35
CA LEU A 309 -36.15 -7.70 26.17
C LEU A 309 -36.11 -6.19 26.47
N GLU A 310 -37.06 -5.71 27.27
CA GLU A 310 -37.22 -4.33 27.70
C GLU A 310 -37.49 -4.28 29.21
N THR A 311 -37.06 -3.18 29.84
CA THR A 311 -37.28 -2.88 31.26
C THR A 311 -37.52 -1.39 31.41
N ASP A 312 -38.18 -0.97 32.50
CA ASP A 312 -38.40 0.45 32.80
C ASP A 312 -37.11 1.25 33.08
N THR A 313 -35.97 0.55 33.19
CA THR A 313 -34.65 1.17 33.33
C THR A 313 -34.02 1.35 31.95
N PRO A 314 -33.81 2.59 31.48
CA PRO A 314 -33.15 2.83 30.20
C PRO A 314 -31.68 2.44 30.27
N PRO A 315 -31.07 2.04 29.13
CA PRO A 315 -29.64 1.76 29.06
C PRO A 315 -28.83 3.03 29.39
N PRO A 316 -27.66 2.90 30.03
CA PRO A 316 -26.79 4.04 30.31
C PRO A 316 -26.43 4.80 29.02
N ASP A 317 -26.54 6.13 29.07
CA ASP A 317 -26.24 7.01 27.91
C ASP A 317 -24.76 6.98 27.49
N GLY A 318 -23.86 6.62 28.42
CA GLY A 318 -22.42 6.58 28.16
C GLY A 318 -21.94 5.23 27.65
N GLU A 319 -21.30 5.21 26.47
CA GLU A 319 -20.71 4.02 25.85
C GLU A 319 -19.86 3.20 26.84
N SER A 320 -18.90 3.85 27.51
CA SER A 320 -17.99 3.16 28.43
C SER A 320 -18.68 2.57 29.66
N ARG A 321 -19.68 3.29 30.20
CA ARG A 321 -20.44 2.82 31.37
C ARG A 321 -21.32 1.63 31.00
N ARG A 322 -22.01 1.71 29.86
CA ARG A 322 -22.83 0.63 29.35
C ARG A 322 -21.99 -0.61 29.01
N ALA A 323 -20.82 -0.44 28.39
CA ALA A 323 -19.90 -1.53 28.08
C ALA A 323 -19.39 -2.22 29.36
N LEU A 324 -19.10 -1.44 30.41
CA LEU A 324 -18.74 -1.96 31.74
C LEU A 324 -19.87 -2.77 32.37
N ASP A 325 -21.10 -2.26 32.32
CA ASP A 325 -22.27 -2.96 32.85
C ASP A 325 -22.54 -4.26 32.08
N VAL A 326 -22.37 -4.27 30.75
CA VAL A 326 -22.45 -5.50 29.96
C VAL A 326 -21.34 -6.47 30.36
N ALA A 327 -20.10 -6.01 30.54
CA ALA A 327 -18.98 -6.86 30.99
C ALA A 327 -19.23 -7.47 32.38
N ASN A 328 -19.72 -6.67 33.33
CA ASN A 328 -20.13 -7.10 34.66
C ASN A 328 -21.21 -8.18 34.60
N TRP A 329 -22.22 -7.96 33.76
CA TRP A 329 -23.26 -8.95 33.53
C TRP A 329 -22.66 -10.24 32.97
N ILE A 330 -21.80 -10.21 31.95
CA ILE A 330 -21.18 -11.42 31.36
C ILE A 330 -20.53 -12.29 32.43
N VAL A 331 -19.73 -11.70 33.33
CA VAL A 331 -19.04 -12.41 34.43
C VAL A 331 -19.96 -12.84 35.58
N GLY A 332 -21.26 -12.57 35.48
CA GLY A 332 -22.28 -13.03 36.43
C GLY A 332 -22.58 -12.06 37.57
N GLN A 333 -22.15 -10.80 37.49
CA GLN A 333 -22.56 -9.78 38.45
C GLN A 333 -23.99 -9.31 38.17
N SER A 334 -24.76 -9.10 39.24
CA SER A 334 -26.13 -8.60 39.14
C SER A 334 -26.15 -7.12 38.80
N ASN A 335 -26.68 -6.78 37.62
CA ASN A 335 -26.98 -5.40 37.23
C ASN A 335 -28.50 -5.18 37.28
N PRO A 336 -29.01 -4.41 38.27
CA PRO A 336 -30.44 -4.12 38.37
C PRO A 336 -30.94 -3.41 37.11
N GLY A 337 -32.03 -3.91 36.53
CA GLY A 337 -32.61 -3.30 35.32
C GLY A 337 -31.87 -3.62 34.02
N PHE A 338 -30.96 -4.61 34.01
CA PHE A 338 -30.34 -5.07 32.77
C PHE A 338 -31.38 -5.72 31.84
N SER A 339 -31.39 -5.29 30.58
CA SER A 339 -32.30 -5.80 29.55
C SER A 339 -31.56 -6.10 28.24
N GLY A 340 -32.23 -6.79 27.33
CA GLY A 340 -31.71 -7.08 26.00
C GLY A 340 -31.36 -5.82 25.20
N GLU A 341 -32.01 -4.69 25.48
CA GLU A 341 -31.65 -3.40 24.86
C GLU A 341 -30.20 -3.04 25.12
N TRP A 342 -29.67 -3.33 26.31
CA TRP A 342 -28.31 -2.94 26.72
C TRP A 342 -27.24 -3.56 25.83
N LEU A 343 -27.54 -4.68 25.16
CA LEU A 343 -26.65 -5.40 24.25
C LEU A 343 -26.56 -4.77 22.85
N ARG A 344 -27.49 -3.88 22.47
CA ARG A 344 -27.46 -3.19 21.17
C ARG A 344 -26.47 -2.02 21.19
N ALA A 345 -25.88 -1.72 20.03
CA ALA A 345 -25.01 -0.57 19.88
C ALA A 345 -25.75 0.74 20.23
N PRO A 346 -25.14 1.64 21.02
CA PRO A 346 -25.67 2.98 21.23
C PRO A 346 -25.81 3.75 19.91
N ALA A 347 -26.73 4.72 19.87
CA ALA A 347 -26.92 5.55 18.69
C ALA A 347 -25.62 6.27 18.30
N GLY A 348 -25.21 6.14 17.03
CA GLY A 348 -23.98 6.75 16.51
C GLY A 348 -22.72 5.90 16.70
N VAL A 349 -22.80 4.74 17.36
CA VAL A 349 -21.71 3.77 17.50
C VAL A 349 -21.95 2.62 16.51
N SER A 350 -20.90 2.20 15.78
CA SER A 350 -21.01 1.03 14.90
C SER A 350 -21.02 -0.25 15.73
N ASP A 351 -21.65 -1.31 15.20
CA ASP A 351 -21.69 -2.62 15.86
C ASP A 351 -20.29 -3.15 16.20
N GLU A 352 -19.32 -2.98 15.30
CA GLU A 352 -17.93 -3.38 15.54
C GLU A 352 -17.29 -2.57 16.69
N ALA A 353 -17.49 -1.25 16.73
CA ALA A 353 -16.97 -0.40 17.80
C ALA A 353 -17.60 -0.76 19.14
N TRP A 354 -18.90 -1.07 19.15
CA TRP A 354 -19.62 -1.49 20.34
C TRP A 354 -19.09 -2.81 20.90
N VAL A 355 -18.89 -3.84 20.07
CA VAL A 355 -18.31 -5.12 20.50
C VAL A 355 -16.89 -4.94 21.02
N LEU A 356 -16.09 -4.08 20.38
CA LEU A 356 -14.74 -3.74 20.83
C LEU A 356 -14.72 -2.99 22.17
N ALA A 357 -15.73 -2.20 22.48
CA ALA A 357 -15.88 -1.53 23.77
C ALA A 357 -16.23 -2.53 24.88
N ILE A 358 -17.17 -3.46 24.63
CA ILE A 358 -17.48 -4.55 25.56
C ILE A 358 -16.25 -5.42 25.82
N ALA A 359 -15.50 -5.77 24.78
CA ALA A 359 -14.31 -6.60 24.91
C ALA A 359 -13.20 -5.93 25.72
N ASP A 360 -13.00 -4.61 25.58
CA ASP A 360 -12.07 -3.86 26.42
C ASP A 360 -12.52 -3.85 27.89
N ALA A 361 -13.80 -3.55 28.17
CA ALA A 361 -14.33 -3.56 29.52
C ALA A 361 -14.24 -4.97 30.17
N TYR A 362 -14.50 -6.03 29.39
CA TYR A 362 -14.34 -7.41 29.86
C TYR A 362 -12.88 -7.75 30.17
N ARG A 363 -11.93 -7.29 29.35
CA ARG A 363 -10.49 -7.51 29.60
C ARG A 363 -10.05 -6.81 30.88
N ASP A 364 -10.46 -5.57 31.10
CA ASP A 364 -10.13 -4.83 32.32
C ASP A 364 -10.63 -5.57 33.57
N HIS A 365 -11.82 -6.19 33.50
CA HIS A 365 -12.33 -7.09 34.53
C HIS A 365 -11.50 -8.36 34.72
N ALA A 366 -11.14 -9.04 33.63
CA ALA A 366 -10.35 -10.27 33.67
C ALA A 366 -8.95 -10.03 34.25
N GLU A 367 -8.31 -8.91 33.93
CA GLU A 367 -6.99 -8.54 34.46
C GLU A 367 -7.03 -8.24 35.96
N VAL A 368 -8.10 -7.61 36.45
CA VAL A 368 -8.33 -7.40 37.90
C VAL A 368 -8.51 -8.74 38.63
N ARG A 369 -9.20 -9.70 38.02
CA ARG A 369 -9.46 -11.02 38.62
C ARG A 369 -8.21 -11.91 38.71
N VAL A 370 -7.23 -11.73 37.80
CA VAL A 370 -5.94 -12.45 37.80
C VAL A 370 -4.92 -11.82 38.77
N ARG A 371 -5.17 -10.62 39.29
CA ARG A 371 -4.41 -10.00 40.40
C ARG A 371 -5.13 -10.04 41.77
N PRO A 372 -5.57 -11.18 42.32
CA PRO A 372 -5.93 -11.22 43.73
C PRO A 372 -4.66 -11.27 44.59
N GLU A 373 -4.43 -10.20 45.33
CA GLU A 373 -3.71 -10.17 46.62
C GLU A 373 -2.31 -10.79 46.69
N VAL A 374 -1.28 -10.00 46.32
CA VAL A 374 -0.05 -10.02 47.13
C VAL A 374 -0.37 -9.29 48.43
N ASN A 375 -1.09 -9.98 49.33
CA ASN A 375 -1.26 -9.55 50.70
C ASN A 375 0.11 -9.63 51.38
N VAL A 376 0.82 -8.50 51.41
CA VAL A 376 1.94 -8.30 52.34
C VAL A 376 1.32 -8.22 53.73
N SER A 377 1.18 -9.39 54.36
CA SER A 377 0.97 -9.48 55.79
C SER A 377 2.23 -8.96 56.49
N VAL A 378 2.25 -7.67 56.80
CA VAL A 378 3.15 -7.14 57.83
C VAL A 378 2.60 -7.65 59.16
N CYS A 379 3.12 -8.79 59.61
CA CYS A 379 2.98 -9.20 61.00
C CYS A 379 3.68 -8.16 61.90
N ARG A 380 2.99 -7.84 62.99
CA ARG A 380 3.38 -6.95 64.08
C ARG A 380 4.75 -7.25 64.67
#